data_AF-A0A2D7PID8-F1
#
_entry.id   AF-A0A2D7PID8-F1
#
_cell.length_a   1.000
_cell.length_b   1.000
_cell.length_c   1.000
_cell.angle_alpha   90.00
_cell.angle_beta   90.00
_cell.angle_gamma   90.00
#
_symmetry.space_group_name_H-M   'P 1'
#
loop_
_entity.id
_entity.type
_entity.pdbx_description
1 polymer ?
#
loop_
_entity_poly.entity_id
_entity_poly.type
_entity_poly.pdbx_seq_one_letter_code
_entity_poly.pdbx_strand_id
1 'polypeptide(L)'
;MSLIAPRCDRCGSRTRHKEDNKPICEPRVEEKRLMVEASHEQLKRCPIDSAEMVKEAAHMLVIDRCPSCSGVWLDGGELERMSGDIQEAAIMAMARGLTSPTF
;
A
#
# COMPACT_ATOMS: atom_id res chain seq x y z
N MET A 1 24.04 -26.15 5.32
CA MET A 1 22.78 -25.36 5.26
C MET A 1 22.92 -24.23 6.27
N SER A 2 22.88 -22.97 5.83
CA SER A 2 23.06 -21.83 6.75
C SER A 2 21.89 -21.77 7.74
N LEU A 3 22.19 -21.78 9.04
CA LEU A 3 21.18 -21.76 10.11
C LEU A 3 20.53 -20.37 10.28
N ILE A 4 21.11 -19.34 9.66
CA ILE A 4 20.70 -17.95 9.81
C ILE A 4 20.08 -17.48 8.50
N ALA A 5 18.80 -17.09 8.55
CA ALA A 5 18.10 -16.51 7.41
C ALA A 5 18.73 -15.15 7.03
N PRO A 6 18.86 -14.84 5.72
CA PRO A 6 19.36 -13.55 5.25
C PRO A 6 18.44 -12.39 5.69
N ARG A 7 18.97 -11.18 5.71
CA ARG A 7 18.21 -9.96 6.02
C ARG A 7 17.61 -9.37 4.75
N CYS A 8 16.41 -8.81 4.86
CA CYS A 8 15.81 -8.01 3.81
C CYS A 8 16.66 -6.76 3.53
N ASP A 9 16.94 -6.47 2.25
CA ASP A 9 17.78 -5.36 1.82
C ASP A 9 17.21 -3.97 2.17
N ARG A 10 15.94 -3.88 2.59
CA ARG A 10 15.26 -2.60 2.90
C ARG A 10 14.94 -2.39 4.38
N CYS A 11 14.36 -3.38 5.05
CA CYS A 11 13.95 -3.26 6.46
C CYS A 11 14.90 -3.96 7.45
N GLY A 12 15.84 -4.79 6.97
CA GLY A 12 16.80 -5.49 7.83
C GLY A 12 16.24 -6.71 8.59
N SER A 13 14.93 -6.95 8.57
CA SER A 13 14.32 -8.14 9.18
C SER A 13 14.79 -9.43 8.53
N ARG A 14 14.94 -10.48 9.35
CA ARG A 14 15.32 -11.82 8.87
C ARG A 14 14.16 -12.44 8.09
N THR A 15 14.46 -12.95 6.91
CA THR A 15 13.45 -13.51 6.01
C THR A 15 13.99 -14.71 5.22
N ARG A 16 13.12 -15.68 4.93
CA ARG A 16 13.39 -16.77 3.99
C ARG A 16 12.74 -16.54 2.62
N HIS A 17 11.89 -15.53 2.48
CA HIS A 17 11.23 -15.20 1.23
C HIS A 17 12.21 -14.55 0.25
N LYS A 18 12.14 -14.96 -1.01
CA LYS A 18 12.99 -14.46 -2.09
C LYS A 18 12.17 -14.18 -3.34
N GLU A 19 12.44 -13.04 -3.97
CA GLU A 19 11.95 -12.67 -5.31
C GLU A 19 13.16 -12.27 -6.14
N ASP A 20 13.32 -12.81 -7.36
CA ASP A 20 14.52 -12.65 -8.18
C ASP A 20 15.83 -12.85 -7.40
N ASN A 21 15.83 -13.88 -6.53
CA ASN A 21 16.94 -14.26 -5.67
C ASN A 21 17.34 -13.23 -4.59
N LYS A 22 16.55 -12.16 -4.38
CA LYS A 22 16.78 -11.14 -3.33
C LYS A 22 15.94 -11.42 -2.09
N PRO A 23 16.51 -11.32 -0.87
CA PRO A 23 15.76 -11.50 0.37
C PRO A 23 14.78 -10.33 0.58
N ILE A 24 13.50 -10.63 0.71
CA ILE A 24 12.43 -9.64 0.88
C ILE A 24 11.53 -9.95 2.08
N CYS A 25 10.94 -8.93 2.70
CA CYS A 25 9.99 -9.09 3.80
C CYS A 25 8.57 -9.34 3.27
N GLU A 26 7.77 -10.12 4.01
CA GLU A 26 6.38 -10.47 3.69
C GLU A 26 5.47 -9.24 3.44
N PRO A 27 5.57 -8.12 4.19
CA PRO A 27 4.79 -6.91 3.91
C PRO A 27 5.03 -6.33 2.51
N ARG A 28 6.25 -6.50 1.96
CA ARG A 28 6.62 -5.97 0.64
C ARG A 28 6.04 -6.79 -0.51
N VAL A 29 5.85 -8.10 -0.30
CA VAL A 29 5.19 -8.97 -1.28
C VAL A 29 3.74 -8.56 -1.41
N GLU A 30 3.09 -8.30 -0.29
CA GLU A 30 1.68 -7.98 -0.28
C GLU A 30 1.40 -6.57 -0.84
N GLU A 31 2.20 -5.57 -0.50
CA GLU A 31 2.10 -4.22 -1.11
C GLU A 31 2.21 -4.27 -2.64
N LYS A 32 3.15 -5.06 -3.17
CA LYS A 32 3.28 -5.27 -4.61
C LYS A 32 2.08 -5.99 -5.23
N ARG A 33 1.53 -7.00 -4.55
CA ARG A 33 0.36 -7.75 -5.04
C ARG A 33 -0.88 -6.86 -5.10
N LEU A 34 -1.09 -6.06 -4.06
CA LEU A 34 -2.16 -5.06 -4.00
C LEU A 34 -2.08 -4.08 -5.18
N MET A 35 -0.89 -3.57 -5.46
CA MET A 35 -0.64 -2.70 -6.63
C MET A 35 -0.92 -3.37 -7.97
N VAL A 36 -0.55 -4.65 -8.14
CA VAL A 36 -0.84 -5.41 -9.36
C VAL A 36 -2.35 -5.64 -9.52
N GLU A 37 -3.04 -6.03 -8.46
CA GLU A 37 -4.51 -6.18 -8.46
C GLU A 37 -5.20 -4.88 -8.85
N ALA A 38 -4.81 -3.77 -8.22
CA ALA A 38 -5.41 -2.47 -8.49
C ALA A 38 -5.03 -1.89 -9.86
N SER A 39 -3.89 -2.30 -10.45
CA SER A 39 -3.50 -1.87 -11.81
C SER A 39 -4.47 -2.34 -12.89
N HIS A 40 -5.25 -3.39 -12.62
CA HIS A 40 -6.26 -3.89 -13.54
C HIS A 40 -7.60 -3.14 -13.46
N GLU A 41 -7.74 -2.19 -12.53
CA GLU A 41 -8.93 -1.36 -12.38
C GLU A 41 -8.80 -0.05 -13.17
N GLN A 42 -9.92 0.45 -13.69
CA GLN A 42 -9.93 1.74 -14.40
C GLN A 42 -9.67 2.89 -13.43
N LEU A 43 -8.78 3.81 -13.83
CA LEU A 43 -8.54 5.06 -13.12
C LEU A 43 -9.81 5.90 -13.07
N LYS A 44 -10.14 6.39 -11.88
CA LYS A 44 -11.32 7.23 -11.65
C LYS A 44 -10.96 8.70 -11.79
N ARG A 45 -11.98 9.51 -12.10
CA ARG A 45 -11.87 10.97 -12.05
C ARG A 45 -12.33 11.45 -10.70
N CYS A 46 -11.61 12.42 -10.15
CA CYS A 46 -11.98 13.06 -8.90
C CYS A 46 -13.33 13.78 -9.05
N PRO A 47 -14.30 13.59 -8.14
CA PRO A 47 -15.60 14.25 -8.23
C PRO A 47 -15.56 15.76 -7.89
N ILE A 48 -14.42 16.27 -7.38
CA ILE A 48 -14.25 17.68 -7.00
C ILE A 48 -13.71 18.51 -8.17
N ASP A 49 -12.64 18.02 -8.83
CA ASP A 49 -11.91 18.76 -9.85
C ASP A 49 -11.78 18.01 -11.20
N SER A 50 -12.39 16.83 -11.32
CA SER A 50 -12.34 15.97 -12.51
C SER A 50 -10.94 15.51 -12.93
N ALA A 51 -9.91 15.74 -12.10
CA ALA A 51 -8.56 15.27 -12.38
C ALA A 51 -8.51 13.73 -12.36
N GLU A 52 -7.67 13.16 -13.22
CA GLU A 52 -7.39 11.72 -13.20
C GLU A 52 -6.64 11.37 -11.91
N MET A 53 -7.18 10.41 -11.18
CA MET A 53 -6.64 10.00 -9.89
C MET A 53 -5.52 8.98 -10.06
N VAL A 54 -4.62 8.95 -9.09
CA VAL A 54 -3.48 8.03 -9.07
C VAL A 54 -3.67 7.02 -7.95
N LYS A 55 -3.48 5.74 -8.27
CA LYS A 55 -3.46 4.65 -7.30
C LYS A 55 -2.17 4.69 -6.49
N GLU A 56 -2.29 4.72 -5.17
CA GLU A 56 -1.16 4.72 -4.23
C GLU A 56 -1.37 3.64 -3.16
N ALA A 57 -0.30 2.97 -2.73
CA ALA A 57 -0.37 1.95 -1.70
C ALA A 57 -0.06 2.61 -0.36
N ALA A 58 -1.02 2.58 0.55
CA ALA A 58 -0.89 3.17 1.86
C ALA A 58 -1.42 2.17 2.91
N HIS A 59 -0.61 1.89 3.93
CA HIS A 59 -1.00 1.00 5.03
C HIS A 59 -1.61 -0.34 4.58
N MET A 60 -1.00 -0.98 3.57
CA MET A 60 -1.47 -2.26 3.00
C MET A 60 -2.83 -2.19 2.30
N LEU A 61 -3.18 -1.02 1.78
CA LEU A 61 -4.37 -0.77 0.97
C LEU A 61 -3.95 -0.04 -0.29
N VAL A 62 -4.74 -0.15 -1.34
CA VAL A 62 -4.65 0.78 -2.46
C VAL A 62 -5.68 1.87 -2.23
N ILE A 63 -5.30 3.10 -2.55
CA ILE A 63 -6.17 4.28 -2.48
C ILE A 63 -6.06 5.07 -3.77
N ASP A 64 -7.15 5.70 -4.17
CA ASP A 64 -7.13 6.66 -5.27
C ASP A 64 -6.88 8.06 -4.67
N ARG A 65 -5.76 8.68 -5.05
CA ARG A 65 -5.41 10.05 -4.65
C ARG A 65 -5.57 11.01 -5.82
N CYS A 66 -6.27 12.12 -5.59
CA CYS A 66 -6.29 13.21 -6.54
C CYS A 66 -5.02 14.08 -6.37
N PRO A 67 -4.21 14.28 -7.42
CA PRO A 67 -3.00 15.13 -7.34
C PRO A 67 -3.31 16.63 -7.25
N SER A 68 -4.52 17.05 -7.59
CA SER A 68 -4.94 18.46 -7.62
C SER A 68 -5.57 18.89 -6.29
N CYS A 69 -6.67 18.25 -5.86
CA CYS A 69 -7.33 18.59 -4.59
C CYS A 69 -6.76 17.86 -3.36
N SER A 70 -5.80 16.93 -3.54
CA SER A 70 -5.25 16.08 -2.47
C SER A 70 -6.27 15.17 -1.76
N GLY A 71 -7.48 15.03 -2.33
CA GLY A 71 -8.50 14.12 -1.81
C GLY A 71 -8.10 12.65 -1.95
N VAL A 72 -8.45 11.86 -0.94
CA VAL A 72 -8.22 10.41 -0.89
C VAL A 72 -9.56 9.68 -0.97
N TRP A 73 -9.63 8.68 -1.85
CA TRP A 73 -10.84 7.90 -2.12
C TRP A 73 -10.50 6.41 -2.07
N LEU A 74 -11.46 5.61 -1.59
CA LEU A 74 -11.32 4.17 -1.45
C LEU A 74 -12.37 3.48 -2.32
N ASP A 75 -12.02 2.31 -2.85
CA ASP A 75 -12.91 1.50 -3.66
C ASP A 75 -13.76 0.55 -2.80
N GLY A 76 -14.91 0.15 -3.34
CA GLY A 76 -15.84 -0.72 -2.65
C GLY A 76 -15.17 -2.07 -2.32
N GLY A 77 -15.18 -2.44 -1.04
CA GLY A 77 -14.54 -3.67 -0.54
C GLY A 77 -13.11 -3.48 -0.01
N GLU A 78 -12.44 -2.36 -0.28
CA GLU A 78 -11.10 -2.08 0.27
C GLU A 78 -11.15 -1.76 1.77
N LEU A 79 -12.19 -1.02 2.19
CA LEU A 79 -12.48 -0.73 3.60
C LEU A 79 -12.77 -2.00 4.42
N GLU A 80 -13.34 -3.03 3.80
CA GLU A 80 -13.70 -4.29 4.45
C GLU A 80 -12.46 -5.16 4.71
N ARG A 81 -11.38 -4.98 3.92
CA ARG A 81 -10.06 -5.59 4.17
C ARG A 81 -9.39 -5.01 5.43
N MET A 82 -9.81 -3.83 5.89
CA MET A 82 -9.37 -3.27 7.16
C MET A 82 -10.22 -3.84 8.31
N SER A 83 -9.70 -4.77 9.09
CA SER A 83 -10.38 -5.28 10.29
C SER A 83 -9.66 -4.78 11.57
N GLY A 84 -10.38 -4.09 12.46
CA GLY A 84 -9.92 -3.73 13.82
C GLY A 84 -9.45 -2.27 14.01
N ASP A 85 -8.80 -1.97 15.14
CA ASP A 85 -8.37 -0.63 15.58
C ASP A 85 -7.39 0.09 14.62
N ILE A 86 -6.80 -0.66 13.68
CA ILE A 86 -5.90 -0.17 12.63
C ILE A 86 -6.65 0.78 11.67
N GLN A 87 -7.98 0.66 11.59
CA GLN A 87 -8.82 1.44 10.67
C GLN A 87 -8.74 2.94 10.95
N GLU A 88 -8.79 3.37 12.22
CA GLU A 88 -8.86 4.78 12.57
C GLU A 88 -7.51 5.49 12.35
N ALA A 89 -6.40 4.89 12.79
CA ALA A 89 -5.07 5.45 12.66
C ALA A 89 -4.63 5.55 11.19
N ALA A 90 -4.91 4.50 10.40
CA ALA A 90 -4.56 4.47 8.98
C ALA A 90 -5.40 5.48 8.18
N ILE A 91 -6.72 5.58 8.43
CA ILE A 91 -7.59 6.59 7.79
C ILE A 91 -7.10 8.00 8.11
N MET A 92 -6.77 8.27 9.38
CA MET A 92 -6.27 9.58 9.80
C MET A 92 -4.91 9.92 9.18
N ALA A 93 -4.01 8.94 9.03
CA ALA A 93 -2.72 9.14 8.37
C ALA A 93 -2.90 9.45 6.87
N MET A 94 -3.73 8.66 6.18
CA MET A 94 -4.01 8.84 4.75
C MET A 94 -4.67 10.19 4.46
N ALA A 95 -5.67 10.60 5.26
CA ALA A 95 -6.33 11.90 5.14
C ALA A 95 -5.39 13.09 5.38
N ARG A 96 -4.32 12.91 6.17
CA ARG A 96 -3.28 13.91 6.42
C ARG A 96 -2.14 13.89 5.40
N GLY A 97 -2.23 13.06 4.36
CA GLY A 97 -1.18 12.92 3.36
C GLY A 97 0.01 12.06 3.80
N LEU A 98 -0.07 11.40 4.96
CA LEU A 98 0.97 10.51 5.48
C LEU A 98 0.73 9.08 4.95
N THR A 99 1.00 8.88 3.66
CA THR A 99 0.77 7.61 2.98
C THR A 99 2.02 6.75 2.84
N SER A 100 3.20 7.30 3.14
CA SER A 100 4.42 6.51 3.21
C SER A 100 4.44 5.70 4.50
N PRO A 101 4.82 4.41 4.48
CA PRO A 101 5.21 3.73 5.70
C PRO A 101 6.49 4.42 6.19
N THR A 102 6.39 5.28 7.20
CA THR A 102 7.53 5.62 8.04
C THR A 102 7.88 4.37 8.83
N PHE A 103 8.83 3.61 8.24
CA PHE A 103 9.72 2.59 8.80
C PHE A 103 9.32 1.85 10.08
#